data_AF-A0A6J1QQ58-F1
#
_entry.id   AF-A0A6J1QQ58-F1
#
_cell.length_a   1.000
_cell.length_b   1.000
_cell.length_c   1.000
_cell.angle_alpha   90.00
_cell.angle_beta   90.00
_cell.angle_gamma   90.00
#
_symmetry.space_group_name_H-M   'P 1'
#
loop_
_entity.id
_entity.type
_entity.pdbx_description
1 polymer ?
#
loop_
_entity_poly.entity_id
_entity_poly.type
_entity_poly.pdbx_seq_one_letter_code
_entity_poly.pdbx_strand_id
1 'polypeptide(L)' 'MEFHYNRGERRTCLIGDAGYPLEPWLMTPLAHYPEWSRQYQYTLKLCKARNIVERFFGVLKAIWRCLSSQRVLILPIDV' A
#
# COMPACT_ATOMS: atom_id res chain seq x y z
N MET A 1 3.66 3.09 -14.29
CA MET A 1 4.89 2.28 -14.31
C MET A 1 5.00 1.44 -15.58
N GLU A 2 3.87 1.00 -16.14
CA GLU A 2 3.78 0.36 -17.45
C GLU A 2 4.57 1.06 -18.57
N PHE A 3 4.45 2.39 -18.70
CA PHE A 3 5.23 3.16 -19.69
C PHE A 3 6.74 2.91 -19.58
N HIS A 4 7.30 2.91 -18.37
CA HIS A 4 8.73 2.65 -18.12
C HIS A 4 9.10 1.20 -18.43
N TYR A 5 8.26 0.26 -18.00
CA TYR A 5 8.43 -1.16 -18.30
C TYR A 5 8.46 -1.45 -19.81
N ASN A 6 7.55 -0.82 -20.57
CA ASN A 6 7.46 -0.96 -22.03
C ASN A 6 8.67 -0.36 -22.76
N ARG A 7 9.40 0.57 -22.12
CA ARG A 7 10.67 1.11 -22.61
C ARG A 7 11.89 0.29 -22.21
N GLY A 8 11.69 -0.86 -21.56
CA GLY A 8 12.76 -1.77 -21.16
C GLY A 8 13.33 -1.51 -19.77
N GLU A 9 12.74 -0.62 -18.98
CA GLU A 9 13.18 -0.38 -17.61
C GLU A 9 12.75 -1.54 -16.70
N ARG A 10 13.73 -2.23 -16.07
CA ARG A 10 13.48 -3.44 -15.25
C ARG A 10 13.95 -3.34 -13.80
N ARG A 11 14.60 -2.22 -13.43
CA ARG A 11 15.15 -2.02 -12.08
C ARG A 11 14.18 -1.28 -11.15
N THR A 12 13.01 -0.95 -11.63
CA THR A 12 12.01 -0.16 -10.93
C THR A 12 10.70 -0.92 -10.91
N CYS A 13 10.10 -0.99 -9.72
CA CYS A 13 8.82 -1.65 -9.50
C CYS A 13 8.04 -0.89 -8.44
N LEU A 14 6.72 -0.99 -8.52
CA LEU A 14 5.81 -0.48 -7.51
C LEU A 14 5.54 -1.58 -6.47
N ILE A 15 5.15 -1.19 -5.26
CA ILE A 15 4.69 -2.09 -4.20
C ILE A 15 3.17 -1.95 -4.07
N GLY A 16 2.45 -3.00 -4.41
CA GLY A 16 0.99 -3.11 -4.33
C GLY A 16 0.53 -3.90 -3.11
N ASP A 17 -0.77 -3.88 -2.82
CA ASP A 17 -1.41 -4.84 -1.91
C ASP A 17 -2.02 -5.99 -2.70
N ALA A 18 -2.62 -6.93 -1.98
CA ALA A 18 -3.34 -8.05 -2.55
C ALA A 18 -4.57 -7.64 -3.39
N GLY A 19 -5.01 -6.38 -3.33
CA GLY A 19 -6.13 -5.88 -4.12
C GLY A 19 -5.75 -5.44 -5.54
N TYR A 20 -4.45 -5.33 -5.84
CA TYR A 20 -3.99 -5.00 -7.19
C TYR A 20 -3.80 -6.25 -8.05
N PRO A 21 -4.03 -6.15 -9.37
CA PRO A 21 -3.72 -7.23 -10.29
C PRO A 21 -2.21 -7.52 -10.33
N LEU A 22 -1.87 -8.74 -10.74
CA LEU A 22 -0.48 -9.15 -10.96
C LEU A 22 0.04 -8.50 -12.24
N GLU A 23 0.98 -7.56 -12.09
CA GLU A 23 1.60 -6.86 -13.21
C GLU A 23 3.13 -6.99 -13.17
N PRO A 24 3.84 -7.01 -14.32
CA PRO A 24 5.29 -7.22 -14.37
C PRO A 24 6.13 -6.14 -13.65
N TRP A 25 5.53 -4.99 -13.40
CA TRP A 25 6.13 -3.81 -12.78
C TRP A 25 5.53 -3.52 -11.38
N LEU A 26 4.71 -4.44 -10.85
CA LEU A 26 4.04 -4.32 -9.55
C LEU A 26 4.30 -5.56 -8.69
N MET A 27 4.96 -5.34 -7.55
CA MET A 27 5.14 -6.36 -6.53
C MET A 27 3.90 -6.46 -5.66
N THR A 28 3.21 -7.59 -5.70
CA THR A 28 2.08 -7.89 -4.80
C THR A 28 2.46 -9.00 -3.82
N PRO A 29 1.90 -8.98 -2.60
CA PRO A 29 2.16 -10.03 -1.62
C PRO A 29 1.57 -11.35 -2.08
N LEU A 30 2.31 -12.43 -1.83
CA LEU A 30 1.92 -13.79 -2.14
C LEU A 30 1.25 -14.42 -0.92
N ALA A 31 0.01 -14.89 -1.06
CA ALA A 31 -0.77 -15.49 0.03
C ALA A 31 -0.54 -17.01 0.13
N HIS A 32 -0.68 -17.54 1.35
CA HIS A 32 -0.75 -18.99 1.63
C HIS A 32 0.49 -19.83 1.23
N TYR A 33 1.69 -19.26 1.35
CA TYR A 33 2.92 -20.03 1.19
C TYR A 33 3.43 -20.55 2.54
N PRO A 34 3.98 -21.77 2.59
CA PRO A 34 4.51 -22.34 3.83
C PRO A 34 5.64 -21.46 4.39
N GLU A 35 5.72 -21.40 5.72
CA GLU A 35 6.80 -20.72 6.41
C GLU A 35 8.15 -21.23 5.91
N TRP A 36 9.17 -20.37 5.92
CA TRP A 36 10.54 -20.65 5.44
C TRP A 36 10.70 -20.82 3.93
N SER A 37 9.61 -20.83 3.14
CA SER A 37 9.70 -20.76 1.69
C SER A 37 10.26 -19.41 1.21
N ARG A 38 10.83 -19.39 -0.01
CA ARG A 38 11.31 -18.15 -0.64
C ARG A 38 10.17 -17.15 -0.84
N GLN A 39 8.98 -17.64 -1.17
CA GLN A 39 7.76 -16.85 -1.35
C GLN A 39 7.32 -16.22 -0.03
N TYR A 40 7.37 -16.96 1.08
CA TYR A 40 7.10 -16.42 2.41
C TYR A 40 8.10 -15.31 2.77
N GLN A 41 9.40 -15.54 2.54
CA GLN A 41 10.43 -14.51 2.80
C GLN A 41 10.25 -13.26 1.93
N TYR A 42 9.85 -13.44 0.67
CA TYR A 42 9.49 -12.34 -0.24
C TYR A 42 8.33 -11.53 0.34
N THR A 43 7.21 -12.19 0.69
CA THR A 43 6.03 -11.52 1.24
C THR A 43 6.35 -10.82 2.56
N LEU A 44 7.15 -11.46 3.43
CA LEU A 44 7.57 -10.87 4.70
C LEU A 44 8.35 -9.57 4.49
N LYS A 45 9.29 -9.54 3.53
CA LYS A 45 10.06 -8.33 3.19
C LYS A 45 9.16 -7.25 2.59
N LEU A 46 8.25 -7.64 1.70
CA LEU A 46 7.30 -6.72 1.07
C LEU A 46 6.37 -6.06 2.12
N CYS A 47 5.78 -6.86 3.01
CA CYS A 47 4.93 -6.37 4.10
C CYS A 47 5.68 -5.45 5.06
N LYS A 48 6.95 -5.74 5.38
CA LYS A 48 7.78 -4.84 6.19
C LYS A 48 7.97 -3.47 5.54
N ALA A 49 8.26 -3.44 4.22
CA ALA A 49 8.39 -2.19 3.48
C ALA A 49 7.07 -1.40 3.47
N ARG A 50 5.94 -2.07 3.22
CA ARG A 50 4.60 -1.46 3.24
C ARG A 50 4.24 -0.85 4.59
N ASN A 51 4.52 -1.56 5.69
CA ASN A 51 4.11 -1.12 7.03
C ASN A 51 4.67 0.28 7.37
N ILE A 52 5.89 0.61 6.92
CA ILE A 52 6.45 1.95 7.11
C ILE A 52 5.61 3.01 6.37
N VAL A 53 5.27 2.74 5.11
CA VAL A 53 4.48 3.64 4.27
C VAL A 53 3.06 3.80 4.83
N GLU A 54 2.42 2.71 5.25
CA GLU A 54 1.09 2.71 5.84
C GLU A 54 1.05 3.50 7.16
N ARG A 55 2.04 3.30 8.04
CA ARG A 55 2.16 4.06 9.29
C ARG A 55 2.37 5.55 9.03
N PHE A 56 3.22 5.89 8.06
CA PHE A 56 3.45 7.27 7.65
C PHE A 56 2.16 7.94 7.16
N PHE A 57 1.42 7.29 6.25
CA PHE A 57 0.13 7.80 5.79
C PHE A 57 -0.94 7.81 6.88
N GLY A 58 -0.88 6.89 7.85
CA GLY A 58 -1.75 6.91 9.03
C GLY A 58 -1.55 8.18 9.86
N VAL A 59 -0.30 8.57 10.11
CA VAL A 59 0.05 9.83 10.80
C VAL A 59 -0.39 11.04 9.98
N LEU A 60 -0.13 11.05 8.68
CA LEU A 60 -0.58 12.15 7.81
C LEU A 60 -2.11 12.29 7.85
N LYS A 61 -2.86 11.20 7.70
CA LYS A 61 -4.33 11.24 7.81
C LYS A 61 -4.79 11.73 9.19
N ALA A 62 -4.05 11.43 10.26
CA ALA A 62 -4.35 11.89 11.62
C ALA A 62 -4.06 13.39 11.83
N ILE A 63 -3.05 13.94 11.18
CA ILE A 63 -2.73 15.38 11.20
C ILE A 63 -3.80 16.16 10.44
N TRP A 64 -4.12 15.73 9.21
CA TRP A 64 -5.02 16.44 8.31
C TRP A 64 -6.48 16.00 8.47
N ARG A 65 -6.89 15.65 9.71
CA ARG A 65 -8.26 15.17 9.99
C ARG A 65 -9.35 16.17 9.62
N CYS A 66 -9.06 17.47 9.68
CA CYS A 66 -9.99 18.52 9.28
C CYS A 66 -10.34 18.48 7.78
N LEU A 67 -9.47 17.92 6.94
CA LEU A 67 -9.72 17.73 5.51
C LEU A 67 -10.41 16.39 5.21
N SER A 68 -10.56 15.51 6.21
CA SER A 68 -11.21 14.22 6.02
C SER A 68 -12.73 14.36 6.09
N SER A 69 -13.40 14.18 4.96
CA SER A 69 -14.88 14.17 4.87
C SER A 69 -15.54 13.03 5.64
N GLN A 70 -14.78 12.11 6.25
CA GLN A 70 -15.30 11.01 7.08
C GLN A 70 -15.84 11.46 8.45
N ARG A 71 -15.87 12.76 8.74
CA ARG A 71 -16.65 13.32 9.84
C ARG A 71 -17.54 14.45 9.34
N VAL A 72 -18.79 14.12 9.02
CA VAL A 72 -19.89 15.03 9.34
C VAL A 72 -19.82 15.22 10.85
N LEU A 73 -19.16 16.29 11.29
CA LEU A 73 -19.44 16.85 12.60
C LEU A 73 -20.89 17.30 12.52
N ILE A 74 -21.82 16.46 12.98
CA ILE A 74 -23.10 16.95 13.49
C ILE A 74 -22.70 17.75 14.74
N LEU A 75 -22.28 18.99 14.53
CA LEU A 75 -22.46 19.99 15.57
C LEU A 75 -23.98 20.07 15.72
N PRO A 76 -24.56 19.75 16.89
CA PRO A 76 -25.93 20.16 17.12
C PRO A 76 -25.92 21.68 16.97
N ILE A 77 -26.53 22.15 15.89
CA ILE A 77 -27.00 23.53 15.81
C ILE A 77 -28.22 23.50 16.72
N ASP A 78 -27.99 23.67 18.02
CA ASP A 78 -29.05 24.01 18.95
C ASP A 78 -29.46 25.46 18.61
N VAL A 79 -30.57 25.57 17.87
CA VAL A 79 -31.36 26.79 17.65
C VAL A 79 -32.09 27.17 18.93
#